data_AF-A0A7S0Q214-F1
#
_entry.id   AF-A0A7S0Q214-F1
#
_cell.length_a   1.000
_cell.length_b   1.000
_cell.length_c   1.000
_cell.angle_alpha   90.00
_cell.angle_beta   90.00
_cell.angle_gamma   90.00
#
_symmetry.space_group_name_H-M   'P 1'
#
loop_
_entity.id
_entity.type
_entity.pdbx_description
1 polymer ?
#
loop_
_entity_poly.entity_id
_entity_poly.type
_entity_poly.pdbx_seq_one_letter_code
_entity_poly.pdbx_strand_id
1 'polypeptide(L)'
;VLAKRYKLPTAGGDGVATASSMAVAEFQGEHYNPTDLSTFGQSCGVNVSVKQTIGGNVPTAGLEAELDIEYIKAVAPAVDLTVVYNAQYSLLSWANQISSLEHPPLVHSVSYGNDEKQQASTAYMETANTAFMKAGARGLSLLFASGDQGVCGREGCGYFAPRFNPDFPAASPYITAVGGTDFV
;
A
#
# COMPACT_ATOMS: atom_id res chain seq x y z
N VAL A 1 -12.01 -7.86 14.23
CA VAL A 1 -11.46 -6.98 15.30
C VAL A 1 -11.40 -5.52 14.85
N LEU A 2 -10.73 -5.22 13.73
CA LEU A 2 -10.52 -3.85 13.22
C LEU A 2 -11.81 -3.03 13.10
N ALA A 3 -12.85 -3.58 12.46
CA ALA A 3 -14.13 -2.90 12.29
C ALA A 3 -14.74 -2.39 13.60
N LYS A 4 -14.73 -3.24 14.65
CA LYS A 4 -15.22 -2.88 15.98
C LYS A 4 -14.34 -1.81 16.64
N ARG A 5 -13.01 -1.96 16.54
CA ARG A 5 -12.07 -1.04 17.19
C ARG A 5 -12.15 0.37 16.62
N TYR A 6 -12.10 0.48 15.30
CA TYR A 6 -12.09 1.75 14.58
C TYR A 6 -13.49 2.26 14.24
N LYS A 7 -14.54 1.59 14.76
CA LYS A 7 -15.94 1.95 14.55
C LYS A 7 -16.27 2.15 13.07
N LEU A 8 -15.77 1.23 12.24
CA LEU A 8 -16.01 1.29 10.81
C LEU A 8 -17.52 1.20 10.54
N PRO A 9 -18.06 1.99 9.60
CA PRO A 9 -19.44 1.85 9.18
C PRO A 9 -19.73 0.42 8.73
N THR A 10 -20.94 -0.08 8.98
CA THR A 10 -21.37 -1.37 8.46
C THR A 10 -21.28 -1.38 6.93
N ALA A 11 -20.65 -2.41 6.38
CA ALA A 11 -20.57 -2.61 4.93
C ALA A 11 -21.99 -2.59 4.33
N GLY A 12 -22.24 -1.67 3.41
CA GLY A 12 -23.55 -1.49 2.76
C GLY A 12 -24.51 -0.47 3.39
N GLY A 13 -24.11 0.26 4.44
CA GLY A 13 -24.88 1.43 4.90
C GLY A 13 -24.56 2.65 4.04
N ASP A 14 -25.55 3.15 3.28
CA ASP A 14 -25.72 4.46 2.61
C ASP A 14 -24.49 5.29 2.11
N GLY A 15 -23.29 4.72 2.00
CA GLY A 15 -22.06 5.51 1.92
C GLY A 15 -20.91 4.93 1.09
N VAL A 16 -21.06 3.76 0.46
CA VAL A 16 -20.13 3.41 -0.63
C VAL A 16 -20.60 4.18 -1.84
N ALA A 17 -20.00 5.35 -2.08
CA ALA A 17 -20.20 6.04 -3.33
C ALA A 17 -19.92 5.05 -4.48
N THR A 18 -20.82 4.96 -5.44
CA THR A 18 -20.75 4.00 -6.56
C THR A 18 -19.50 4.13 -7.43
N ALA A 19 -18.66 5.12 -7.17
CA ALA A 19 -17.38 5.40 -7.84
C ALA A 19 -16.13 5.14 -6.97
N SER A 20 -16.26 4.68 -5.72
CA SER A 20 -15.10 4.39 -4.88
C SER A 20 -14.31 3.17 -5.37
N SER A 21 -13.00 3.32 -5.50
CA SER A 21 -12.08 2.27 -5.92
C SER A 21 -10.77 2.38 -5.15
N MET A 22 -10.15 1.24 -4.89
CA MET A 22 -8.89 1.16 -4.17
C MET A 22 -7.91 0.20 -4.85
N ALA A 23 -6.64 0.34 -4.51
CA ALA A 23 -5.59 -0.51 -5.02
C ALA A 23 -4.54 -0.81 -3.97
N VAL A 24 -3.92 -1.96 -4.13
CA VAL A 24 -2.65 -2.33 -3.49
C VAL A 24 -1.56 -2.34 -4.57
N ALA A 25 -0.34 -2.04 -4.17
CA ALA A 25 0.81 -2.00 -5.05
C ALA A 25 1.78 -3.09 -4.67
N GLU A 26 2.01 -4.02 -5.59
CA GLU A 26 2.83 -5.19 -5.33
C GLU A 26 4.17 -5.10 -6.07
N PHE A 27 5.21 -5.45 -5.34
CA PHE A 27 6.59 -5.46 -5.80
C PHE A 27 7.20 -6.84 -5.55
N GLN A 28 8.45 -7.00 -5.93
CA GLN A 28 9.30 -8.16 -5.63
C GLN A 28 8.82 -9.53 -6.14
N GLY A 29 7.80 -9.56 -7.01
CA GLY A 29 7.23 -10.82 -7.49
C GLY A 29 6.47 -11.57 -6.40
N GLU A 30 6.12 -10.89 -5.30
CA GLU A 30 5.11 -11.36 -4.37
C GLU A 30 3.78 -11.37 -5.13
N HIS A 31 3.03 -12.46 -5.04
CA HIS A 31 1.77 -12.62 -5.75
C HIS A 31 0.71 -13.19 -4.81
N TYR A 32 -0.55 -13.19 -5.24
CA TYR A 32 -1.63 -13.75 -4.43
C TYR A 32 -2.18 -15.05 -5.04
N ASN A 33 -2.62 -15.94 -4.16
CA ASN A 33 -3.33 -17.16 -4.47
C ASN A 33 -4.82 -16.96 -4.17
N PRO A 34 -5.71 -17.02 -5.18
CA PRO A 34 -7.15 -16.87 -4.97
C PRO A 34 -7.76 -17.85 -3.95
N THR A 35 -7.15 -19.01 -3.75
CA THR A 35 -7.60 -20.01 -2.77
C THR A 35 -7.37 -19.53 -1.34
N ASP A 36 -6.24 -18.87 -1.09
CA ASP A 36 -5.86 -18.39 0.24
C ASP A 36 -6.73 -17.18 0.61
N LEU A 37 -6.92 -16.24 -0.32
CA LEU A 37 -7.89 -15.14 -0.18
C LEU A 37 -9.30 -15.62 0.14
N SER A 38 -9.78 -16.68 -0.53
CA SER A 38 -11.10 -17.28 -0.27
C SER A 38 -11.15 -17.90 1.13
N THR A 39 -10.08 -18.58 1.55
CA THR A 39 -9.97 -19.20 2.87
C THR A 39 -9.97 -18.15 3.98
N PHE A 40 -9.22 -17.07 3.82
CA PHE A 40 -9.24 -15.92 4.73
C PHE A 40 -10.64 -15.30 4.77
N GLY A 41 -11.25 -15.04 3.62
CA GLY A 41 -12.57 -14.43 3.52
C GLY A 41 -13.65 -15.25 4.24
N GLN A 42 -13.66 -16.57 4.04
CA GLN A 42 -14.56 -17.49 4.75
C GLN A 42 -14.33 -17.47 6.25
N SER A 43 -13.06 -17.51 6.68
CA SER A 43 -12.68 -17.52 8.09
C SER A 43 -13.05 -16.22 8.80
N CYS A 44 -12.95 -15.09 8.10
CA CYS A 44 -13.24 -13.76 8.62
C CYS A 44 -14.68 -13.28 8.38
N GLY A 45 -15.49 -14.04 7.62
CA GLY A 45 -16.85 -13.66 7.26
C GLY A 45 -16.92 -12.41 6.36
N VAL A 46 -15.93 -12.23 5.49
CA VAL A 46 -15.81 -11.08 4.57
C VAL A 46 -15.54 -11.56 3.15
N ASN A 47 -16.03 -10.82 2.15
CA ASN A 47 -15.70 -11.12 0.75
C ASN A 47 -14.35 -10.49 0.38
N VAL A 48 -13.36 -11.33 0.10
CA VAL A 48 -12.06 -10.92 -0.42
C VAL A 48 -11.99 -11.25 -1.90
N SER A 49 -12.12 -10.22 -2.73
CA SER A 49 -12.16 -10.35 -4.19
C SER A 49 -11.35 -9.24 -4.85
N VAL A 50 -10.52 -9.62 -5.81
CA VAL A 50 -9.77 -8.72 -6.69
C VAL A 50 -10.57 -8.51 -7.97
N LYS A 51 -10.95 -7.26 -8.28
CA LYS A 51 -11.70 -6.92 -9.51
C LYS A 51 -10.79 -6.93 -10.73
N GLN A 52 -9.59 -6.41 -10.59
CA GLN A 52 -8.63 -6.25 -11.68
C GLN A 52 -7.21 -6.44 -11.18
N THR A 53 -6.37 -6.98 -12.06
CA THR A 53 -4.93 -7.07 -11.86
C THR A 53 -4.22 -6.39 -13.02
N ILE A 54 -3.29 -5.48 -12.72
CA ILE A 54 -2.42 -4.81 -13.70
C ILE A 54 -1.02 -5.38 -13.54
N GLY A 55 -0.38 -5.78 -14.64
CA GLY A 55 0.96 -6.39 -14.62
C GLY A 55 0.98 -7.92 -14.51
N GLY A 56 -0.17 -8.53 -14.21
CA GLY A 56 -0.36 -10.00 -14.19
C GLY A 56 -0.11 -10.63 -12.82
N ASN A 57 -0.82 -11.72 -12.52
CA ASN A 57 -0.66 -12.50 -11.29
C ASN A 57 -0.05 -13.86 -11.61
N VAL A 58 0.94 -14.30 -10.83
CA VAL A 58 1.38 -15.70 -10.81
C VAL A 58 0.86 -16.30 -9.50
N PRO A 59 -0.11 -17.23 -9.50
CA PRO A 59 -0.89 -17.58 -8.32
C PRO A 59 -0.12 -18.43 -7.30
N THR A 60 0.94 -17.86 -6.76
CA THR A 60 1.80 -18.38 -5.71
C THR A 60 1.72 -17.38 -4.56
N ALA A 61 1.32 -17.84 -3.38
CA ALA A 61 1.13 -16.99 -2.23
C ALA A 61 2.46 -16.34 -1.78
N GLY A 62 2.47 -15.02 -1.83
CA GLY A 62 3.47 -14.14 -1.24
C GLY A 62 2.91 -13.51 0.03
N LEU A 63 3.68 -13.52 1.12
CA LEU A 63 3.17 -13.09 2.43
C LEU A 63 2.66 -11.65 2.40
N GLU A 64 3.40 -10.76 1.73
CA GLU A 64 3.05 -9.34 1.63
C GLU A 64 1.79 -9.13 0.78
N ALA A 65 1.75 -9.75 -0.40
CA ALA A 65 0.63 -9.61 -1.33
C ALA A 65 -0.69 -10.16 -0.75
N GLU A 66 -0.64 -11.30 -0.04
CA GLU A 66 -1.81 -11.82 0.67
C GLU A 66 -2.25 -10.83 1.76
N LEU A 67 -1.32 -10.37 2.61
CA LEU A 67 -1.62 -9.46 3.72
C LEU A 67 -2.31 -8.17 3.24
N ASP A 68 -1.74 -7.52 2.23
CA ASP A 68 -2.22 -6.26 1.68
C ASP A 68 -3.65 -6.41 1.12
N ILE A 69 -3.91 -7.49 0.38
CA ILE A 69 -5.20 -7.76 -0.26
C ILE A 69 -6.26 -8.18 0.77
N GLU A 70 -5.92 -9.10 1.67
CA GLU A 70 -6.84 -9.65 2.66
C GLU A 70 -7.35 -8.55 3.60
N TYR A 71 -6.45 -7.73 4.14
CA TYR A 71 -6.83 -6.73 5.14
C TYR A 71 -7.50 -5.50 4.55
N ILE A 72 -7.10 -5.04 3.36
CA ILE A 72 -7.80 -3.93 2.71
C ILE A 72 -9.24 -4.33 2.36
N LYS A 73 -9.46 -5.58 1.94
CA LYS A 73 -10.81 -6.14 1.71
C LYS A 73 -11.56 -6.43 3.00
N ALA A 74 -10.90 -6.83 4.08
CA ALA A 74 -11.55 -7.03 5.37
C ALA A 74 -12.12 -5.71 5.95
N VAL A 75 -11.43 -4.60 5.71
CA VAL A 75 -11.83 -3.25 6.14
C VAL A 75 -12.88 -2.65 5.20
N ALA A 76 -12.76 -2.90 3.89
CA ALA A 76 -13.65 -2.36 2.86
C ALA A 76 -14.13 -3.42 1.84
N PRO A 77 -14.96 -4.40 2.27
CA PRO A 77 -15.33 -5.55 1.44
C PRO A 77 -16.19 -5.19 0.23
N ALA A 78 -16.88 -4.05 0.25
CA ALA A 78 -17.72 -3.58 -0.85
C ALA A 78 -16.98 -2.71 -1.89
N VAL A 79 -15.75 -2.27 -1.61
CA VAL A 79 -14.99 -1.40 -2.53
C VAL A 79 -14.22 -2.25 -3.54
N ASP A 80 -14.26 -1.84 -4.80
CA ASP A 80 -13.53 -2.51 -5.88
C ASP A 80 -12.02 -2.39 -5.67
N LEU A 81 -11.34 -3.55 -5.70
CA LEU A 81 -9.89 -3.64 -5.52
C LEU A 81 -9.18 -3.95 -6.83
N THR A 82 -8.16 -3.14 -7.14
CA THR A 82 -7.19 -3.40 -8.21
C THR A 82 -5.83 -3.73 -7.61
N VAL A 83 -5.22 -4.85 -8.00
CA VAL A 83 -3.84 -5.17 -7.65
C VAL A 83 -2.93 -4.63 -8.74
N VAL A 84 -1.99 -3.75 -8.39
CA VAL A 84 -1.08 -3.11 -9.35
C VAL A 84 0.33 -3.64 -9.14
N TYR A 85 0.76 -4.54 -10.02
CA TYR A 85 2.14 -5.02 -10.05
C TYR A 85 3.04 -4.03 -10.79
N ASN A 86 4.19 -3.75 -10.20
CA ASN A 86 5.28 -3.03 -10.87
C ASN A 86 6.52 -3.91 -10.99
N ALA A 87 6.94 -4.19 -12.22
CA ALA A 87 8.06 -5.07 -12.52
C ALA A 87 9.44 -4.47 -12.20
N GLN A 88 9.53 -3.14 -12.06
CA GLN A 88 10.80 -2.41 -11.99
C GLN A 88 11.28 -2.13 -10.55
N TYR A 89 10.59 -2.64 -9.52
CA TYR A 89 10.89 -2.37 -8.09
C TYR A 89 11.19 -0.89 -7.82
N SER A 90 10.41 -0.01 -8.46
CA SER A 90 10.65 1.44 -8.46
C SER A 90 9.36 2.19 -8.18
N LEU A 91 9.36 2.94 -7.08
CA LEU A 91 8.27 3.83 -6.70
C LEU A 91 7.96 4.88 -7.78
N LEU A 92 8.99 5.40 -8.45
CA LEU A 92 8.81 6.34 -9.55
C LEU A 92 8.12 5.66 -10.76
N SER A 93 8.54 4.44 -11.11
CA SER A 93 7.90 3.67 -12.19
C SER A 93 6.44 3.40 -11.87
N TRP A 94 6.16 2.93 -10.66
CA TRP A 94 4.80 2.67 -10.18
C TRP A 94 3.94 3.94 -10.16
N ALA A 95 4.45 5.05 -9.62
CA ALA A 95 3.70 6.32 -9.56
C ALA A 95 3.34 6.83 -10.96
N ASN A 96 4.24 6.68 -11.93
CA ASN A 96 3.97 7.02 -13.32
C ASN A 96 2.97 6.05 -13.96
N GLN A 97 3.05 4.75 -13.65
CA GLN A 97 2.11 3.72 -14.14
C GLN A 97 0.68 4.05 -13.71
N ILE A 98 0.41 4.28 -12.42
CA ILE A 98 -0.93 4.64 -11.94
C ILE A 98 -1.37 6.00 -12.52
N SER A 99 -0.43 6.94 -12.66
CA SER A 99 -0.72 8.27 -13.22
C SER A 99 -1.00 8.27 -14.72
N SER A 100 -0.68 7.18 -15.44
CA SER A 100 -1.00 7.01 -16.86
C SER A 100 -2.37 6.36 -17.11
N LEU A 101 -3.00 5.78 -16.09
CA LEU A 101 -4.33 5.18 -16.23
C LEU A 101 -5.36 6.28 -16.49
N GLU A 102 -6.30 6.01 -17.41
CA GLU A 102 -7.42 6.92 -17.70
C GLU A 102 -8.31 7.11 -16.46
N HIS A 103 -8.62 6.00 -15.77
CA HIS A 103 -9.41 5.96 -14.55
C HIS A 103 -8.65 5.18 -13.45
N PRO A 104 -7.63 5.79 -12.81
CA PRO A 104 -6.89 5.14 -11.74
C PRO A 104 -7.80 4.89 -10.52
N PRO A 105 -7.52 3.83 -9.73
CA PRO A 105 -8.09 3.67 -8.40
C PRO A 105 -7.87 4.92 -7.54
N LEU A 106 -8.84 5.32 -6.73
CA LEU A 106 -8.77 6.59 -6.00
C LEU A 106 -7.86 6.52 -4.76
N VAL A 107 -7.78 5.35 -4.13
CA VAL A 107 -6.99 5.11 -2.91
C VAL A 107 -5.95 4.03 -3.20
N HIS A 108 -4.69 4.30 -2.91
CA HIS A 108 -3.58 3.36 -3.06
C HIS A 108 -2.95 3.09 -1.71
N SER A 109 -2.98 1.83 -1.26
CA SER A 109 -2.21 1.34 -0.11
C SER A 109 -0.93 0.70 -0.62
N VAL A 110 0.21 1.08 -0.04
CA VAL A 110 1.52 0.66 -0.54
C VAL A 110 2.46 0.29 0.59
N SER A 111 2.86 -0.97 0.62
CA SER A 111 3.80 -1.52 1.60
C SER A 111 5.21 -1.59 1.00
N TYR A 112 5.84 -0.43 0.83
CA TYR A 112 7.21 -0.31 0.34
C TYR A 112 7.94 0.83 1.05
N GLY A 113 9.17 0.57 1.50
CA GLY A 113 10.02 1.56 2.16
C GLY A 113 11.47 1.09 2.31
N ASN A 114 12.37 2.05 2.39
CA ASN A 114 13.79 1.90 2.76
C ASN A 114 14.28 3.21 3.40
N ASP A 115 15.41 3.18 4.12
CA ASP A 115 16.00 4.42 4.65
C ASP A 115 16.27 5.42 3.50
N GLU A 116 16.08 6.75 3.71
CA GLU A 116 16.25 7.79 2.68
C GLU A 116 17.62 7.74 1.94
N LYS A 117 18.71 7.89 2.68
CA LYS A 117 19.63 6.76 2.80
C LYS A 117 20.04 5.94 1.58
N GLN A 118 19.27 4.88 1.44
CA GLN A 118 19.43 3.73 0.57
C GLN A 118 18.75 3.96 -0.78
N GLN A 119 17.99 5.05 -0.93
CA GLN A 119 17.44 5.45 -2.21
C GLN A 119 18.56 5.77 -3.19
N ALA A 120 18.28 5.56 -4.49
CA ALA A 120 19.29 5.68 -5.53
C ALA A 120 20.00 7.05 -5.55
N SER A 121 19.31 8.13 -5.19
CA SER A 121 19.87 9.47 -4.95
C SER A 121 18.81 10.41 -4.39
N THR A 122 19.23 11.58 -3.87
CA THR A 122 18.33 12.70 -3.59
C THR A 122 17.52 13.11 -4.83
N ALA A 123 18.16 13.16 -6.01
CA ALA A 123 17.45 13.49 -7.26
C ALA A 123 16.34 12.48 -7.60
N TYR A 124 16.56 11.19 -7.31
CA TYR A 124 15.52 10.17 -7.44
C TYR A 124 14.35 10.44 -6.48
N MET A 125 14.62 10.72 -5.20
CA MET A 125 13.58 11.02 -4.21
C MET A 125 12.77 12.27 -4.61
N GLU A 126 13.42 13.34 -5.06
CA GLU A 126 12.73 14.56 -5.53
C GLU A 126 11.86 14.29 -6.78
N THR A 127 12.34 13.42 -7.68
CA THR A 127 11.58 13.03 -8.86
C THR A 127 10.36 12.18 -8.48
N ALA A 128 10.52 11.23 -7.54
CA ALA A 128 9.44 10.43 -7.00
C ALA A 128 8.42 11.31 -6.25
N ASN A 129 8.87 12.25 -5.42
CA ASN A 129 8.03 13.27 -4.79
C ASN A 129 7.21 14.06 -5.81
N THR A 130 7.83 14.44 -6.93
CA THR A 130 7.13 15.12 -8.02
C THR A 130 6.07 14.23 -8.68
N ALA A 131 6.32 12.92 -8.79
CA ALA A 131 5.31 11.98 -9.28
C ALA A 131 4.15 11.81 -8.28
N PHE A 132 4.43 11.74 -6.98
CA PHE A 132 3.39 11.72 -5.93
C PHE A 132 2.57 13.01 -5.91
N MET A 133 3.19 14.18 -6.08
CA MET A 133 2.49 15.46 -6.28
C MET A 133 1.50 15.40 -7.44
N LYS A 134 1.93 14.86 -8.59
CA LYS A 134 1.07 14.74 -9.77
C LYS A 134 -0.11 13.79 -9.51
N ALA A 135 0.14 12.66 -8.85
CA ALA A 135 -0.90 11.74 -8.44
C ALA A 135 -1.92 12.42 -7.49
N GLY A 136 -1.44 13.15 -6.49
CA GLY A 136 -2.29 13.94 -5.60
C GLY A 136 -3.10 15.02 -6.34
N ALA A 137 -2.51 15.70 -7.33
CA ALA A 137 -3.20 16.67 -8.18
C ALA A 137 -4.30 16.03 -9.06
N ARG A 138 -4.20 14.72 -9.35
CA ARG A 138 -5.27 13.93 -9.99
C ARG A 138 -6.35 13.47 -9.00
N GLY A 139 -6.22 13.80 -7.71
CA GLY A 139 -7.16 13.42 -6.66
C GLY A 139 -6.89 12.03 -6.05
N LEU A 140 -5.70 11.46 -6.25
CA LEU A 140 -5.36 10.14 -5.70
C LEU A 140 -4.85 10.27 -4.27
N SER A 141 -5.33 9.40 -3.39
CA SER A 141 -4.81 9.25 -2.03
C SER A 141 -3.76 8.15 -2.01
N LEU A 142 -2.52 8.50 -1.71
CA LEU A 142 -1.41 7.54 -1.59
C LEU A 142 -1.08 7.34 -0.11
N LEU A 143 -1.22 6.11 0.38
CA LEU A 143 -0.90 5.71 1.73
C LEU A 143 0.30 4.79 1.70
N PHE A 144 1.33 5.13 2.49
CA PHE A 144 2.54 4.32 2.61
C PHE A 144 2.77 3.93 4.06
N ALA A 145 3.21 2.68 4.28
CA ALA A 145 3.65 2.22 5.59
C ALA A 145 4.86 3.06 6.07
N SER A 146 4.93 3.37 7.37
CA SER A 146 6.03 4.15 7.95
C SER A 146 7.33 3.36 8.15
N GLY A 147 7.32 2.05 7.88
CA GLY A 147 8.41 1.12 8.16
C GLY A 147 8.30 0.43 9.53
N ASP A 148 8.94 -0.74 9.63
CA ASP A 148 8.86 -1.67 10.78
C ASP A 148 10.07 -1.59 11.71
N GLN A 149 11.08 -0.78 11.36
CA GLN A 149 12.37 -0.74 12.04
C GLN A 149 12.46 0.37 13.10
N GLY A 150 11.35 1.09 13.33
CA GLY A 150 11.28 2.25 14.22
C GLY A 150 12.27 3.34 13.81
N VAL A 151 12.70 4.16 14.78
CA VAL A 151 13.62 5.29 14.52
C VAL A 151 15.00 4.85 14.02
N CYS A 152 15.38 3.58 14.22
CA CYS A 152 16.68 3.08 13.81
C CYS A 152 16.76 2.75 12.32
N GLY A 153 15.64 2.64 11.61
CA GLY A 153 15.62 2.23 10.20
C GLY A 153 16.31 0.89 9.93
N ARG A 154 16.48 0.55 8.66
CA ARG A 154 17.07 -0.73 8.21
C ARG A 154 18.55 -0.85 8.50
N GLU A 155 19.28 0.27 8.62
CA GLU A 155 20.71 0.26 8.95
C GLU A 155 21.02 0.27 10.45
N GLY A 156 20.01 0.37 11.31
CA GLY A 156 20.20 0.48 12.75
C GLY A 156 20.66 1.87 13.21
N CYS A 157 20.56 2.11 14.52
CA CYS A 157 20.88 3.42 15.10
C CYS A 157 22.39 3.74 15.14
N GLY A 158 23.26 2.75 14.91
CA GLY A 158 24.71 2.90 15.07
C GLY A 158 25.17 2.97 16.53
N TYR A 159 26.34 2.38 16.85
CA TYR A 159 26.85 2.34 18.22
C TYR A 159 27.70 3.57 18.58
N PHE A 160 28.63 3.96 17.71
CA PHE A 160 29.59 5.05 17.97
C PHE A 160 29.10 6.43 17.48
N ALA A 161 28.10 6.47 16.60
CA ALA A 161 27.49 7.70 16.11
C ALA A 161 25.97 7.50 16.01
N PRO A 162 25.26 7.56 17.15
CA PRO A 162 23.83 7.32 17.21
C PRO A 162 23.07 8.29 16.31
N ARG A 163 22.26 7.77 15.39
CA ARG A 163 21.40 8.57 14.51
C ARG A 163 20.11 7.82 14.19
N PHE A 164 19.04 8.57 13.98
CA PHE A 164 17.81 8.03 13.42
C PHE A 164 17.87 8.04 11.89
N ASN A 165 17.18 7.08 11.28
CA ASN A 165 17.16 6.91 9.83
C ASN A 165 15.70 6.99 9.36
N PRO A 166 15.28 8.10 8.72
CA PRO A 166 13.93 8.23 8.18
C PRO A 166 13.73 7.30 6.98
N ASP A 167 12.49 6.84 6.79
CA ASP A 167 12.07 6.01 5.67
C ASP A 167 11.60 6.85 4.48
N PHE A 168 11.97 6.44 3.27
CA PHE A 168 11.37 6.89 2.02
C PHE A 168 10.57 5.74 1.37
N PRO A 169 9.30 5.98 1.01
CA PRO A 169 8.66 7.28 0.80
C PRO A 169 7.87 7.83 1.99
N ALA A 170 7.88 7.19 3.16
CA ALA A 170 7.10 7.64 4.31
C ALA A 170 7.40 9.10 4.74
N ALA A 171 8.62 9.58 4.52
CA ALA A 171 9.03 10.96 4.78
C ALA A 171 8.57 11.98 3.71
N SER A 172 8.00 11.52 2.59
CA SER A 172 7.50 12.40 1.53
C SER A 172 6.31 13.24 2.03
N PRO A 173 6.28 14.56 1.78
CA PRO A 173 5.18 15.42 2.23
C PRO A 173 3.92 15.30 1.34
N TYR A 174 3.97 14.49 0.28
CA TYR A 174 2.92 14.38 -0.73
C TYR A 174 2.12 13.08 -0.63
N ILE A 175 2.36 12.31 0.43
CA ILE A 175 1.68 11.05 0.73
C ILE A 175 1.15 11.09 2.16
N THR A 176 0.34 10.10 2.53
CA THR A 176 -0.05 9.85 3.92
C THR A 176 0.77 8.70 4.49
N ALA A 177 1.67 8.98 5.41
CA ALA A 177 2.42 7.95 6.12
C ALA A 177 1.55 7.31 7.22
N VAL A 178 1.51 5.99 7.29
CA VAL A 178 0.69 5.23 8.23
C VAL A 178 1.58 4.40 9.15
N GLY A 179 1.50 4.66 10.46
CA GLY A 179 2.26 3.95 11.49
C GLY A 179 1.49 2.79 12.13
N GLY A 180 2.18 2.04 12.99
CA GLY A 180 1.63 0.89 13.72
C GLY A 180 1.21 1.20 15.15
N THR A 181 0.24 0.45 15.67
CA THR A 181 -0.19 0.47 17.07
C THR A 181 -0.53 -0.95 17.54
N ASP A 182 -0.52 -1.17 18.84
CA ASP A 182 -1.01 -2.39 19.48
C ASP A 182 -2.15 -2.09 20.47
N PHE A 183 -2.82 -3.14 20.93
CA PHE A 183 -3.80 -3.02 22.01
C PHE A 183 -3.12 -3.36 23.33
N VAL A 184 -3.39 -2.51 24.32
CA VAL A 184 -3.10 -2.75 25.74
C VAL A 184 -4.27 -3.49 26.38
#